data_AF-A0A7C1VZV7-F1
#
_entry.id   AF-A0A7C1VZV7-F1
#
_cell.length_a   1.000
_cell.length_b   1.000
_cell.length_c   1.000
_cell.angle_alpha   90.00
_cell.angle_beta   90.00
_cell.angle_gamma   90.00
#
_symmetry.space_group_name_H-M   'P 1'
#
loop_
_entity.id
_entity.type
_entity.pdbx_description
1 polymer ?
#
loop_
_entity_poly.entity_id
_entity_poly.type
_entity_poly.pdbx_seq_one_letter_code
_entity_poly.pdbx_strand_id
1 'polypeptide(L)'
;MKQQGFTLVELLVVLMVLSILAAALMPTAMRSMDSYRVIATVEEMKAIAGFAEIARQLPGGDQFNNTNSMAVASFLESYDIQNIGISAASEKKNPWSQSYLITTTGKAAQVTTTVPLKDINPFEVVANSSGTGTSLTYTHRVSPDNYTRLMHVRGNKHILYLE
;
A
#
# COMPACT_ATOMS: atom_id res chain seq x y z
N MET A 1 20.35 -58.40 -5.29
CA MET A 1 19.84 -57.25 -6.08
C MET A 1 20.93 -56.19 -6.08
N LYS A 2 21.54 -55.86 -7.23
CA LYS A 2 22.59 -54.83 -7.31
C LYS A 2 21.92 -53.46 -7.36
N GLN A 3 22.12 -52.63 -6.34
CA GLN A 3 21.81 -51.21 -6.41
C GLN A 3 22.88 -50.55 -7.30
N GLN A 4 22.50 -50.12 -8.50
CA GLN A 4 23.34 -49.24 -9.31
C GLN A 4 23.34 -47.86 -8.65
N GLY A 5 24.51 -47.44 -8.14
CA GLY A 5 24.71 -46.09 -7.64
C GLY A 5 24.88 -45.11 -8.80
N PHE A 6 24.50 -43.85 -8.56
CA PHE A 6 24.72 -42.74 -9.50
C PHE A 6 26.21 -42.54 -9.74
N THR A 7 26.60 -42.37 -11.00
CA THR A 7 27.97 -42.00 -11.36
C THR A 7 28.22 -40.50 -11.20
N LEU A 8 29.48 -40.11 -11.00
CA LEU A 8 29.88 -38.69 -10.96
C LEU A 8 29.52 -37.93 -12.24
N VAL A 9 29.62 -38.60 -13.39
CA VAL A 9 29.28 -38.02 -14.70
C VAL A 9 27.78 -37.74 -14.79
N GLU A 10 26.93 -38.66 -14.36
CA GLU A 10 25.48 -38.45 -14.33
C GLU A 10 25.08 -37.29 -13.42
N LEU A 11 25.72 -37.17 -12.24
CA LEU A 11 25.48 -36.04 -11.35
C LEU A 11 25.86 -34.70 -12.01
N LEU A 12 27.01 -34.65 -12.71
CA LEU A 12 27.47 -33.45 -13.38
C LEU A 12 26.52 -33.02 -14.51
N VAL A 13 26.06 -33.98 -15.33
CA VAL A 13 25.09 -33.72 -16.40
C VAL A 13 23.76 -33.23 -15.81
N VAL A 14 23.28 -33.83 -14.72
CA VAL A 14 22.05 -33.40 -14.05
C VAL A 14 22.18 -31.98 -13.51
N LEU A 15 23.28 -31.66 -12.83
CA LEU A 15 23.53 -30.31 -12.32
C LEU A 15 23.64 -29.27 -13.44
N MET A 16 24.27 -29.64 -14.57
CA MET A 16 24.33 -28.79 -15.76
C MET A 16 22.93 -28.48 -16.29
N VAL A 17 22.08 -29.50 -16.46
CA VAL A 17 20.70 -29.29 -16.95
C VAL A 17 19.86 -28.50 -15.95
N LEU A 18 19.98 -28.77 -14.65
CA LEU A 18 19.28 -28.02 -13.60
C LEU A 18 19.68 -26.54 -13.58
N SER A 19 20.96 -26.23 -13.77
CA SER A 19 21.45 -24.84 -13.80
C SER A 19 20.87 -24.05 -14.99
N ILE A 20 20.76 -24.68 -16.17
CA ILE A 20 20.17 -24.08 -17.36
C ILE A 20 18.67 -23.84 -17.15
N LEU A 21 17.96 -24.84 -16.58
CA LEU A 21 16.53 -24.71 -16.26
C LEU A 21 16.28 -23.61 -15.24
N ALA A 22 17.08 -23.53 -14.17
CA ALA A 22 16.96 -22.49 -13.17
C ALA A 22 17.16 -21.09 -13.76
N ALA A 23 18.16 -20.91 -14.61
CA ALA A 23 18.42 -19.64 -15.29
C ALA A 23 17.26 -19.24 -16.23
N ALA A 24 16.66 -20.20 -16.94
CA ALA A 24 15.54 -19.95 -17.84
C ALA A 24 14.24 -19.54 -17.10
N LEU A 25 14.03 -20.05 -15.89
CA LEU A 25 12.82 -19.78 -15.09
C LEU A 25 12.93 -18.51 -14.23
N MET A 26 14.14 -17.99 -14.00
CA MET A 26 14.35 -16.81 -13.15
C MET A 26 13.56 -15.55 -13.61
N PRO A 27 13.53 -15.19 -14.91
CA PRO A 27 12.85 -13.97 -15.35
C PRO A 27 11.33 -13.98 -15.13
N THR A 28 10.68 -15.15 -15.26
CA THR A 28 9.23 -15.27 -15.08
C THR A 28 8.84 -15.17 -13.62
N ALA A 29 9.64 -15.77 -12.72
CA ALA A 29 9.45 -15.65 -11.28
C ALA A 29 9.56 -14.19 -10.80
N MET A 30 10.52 -13.43 -11.33
CA MET A 30 10.70 -12.01 -10.98
C MET A 30 9.47 -11.16 -11.37
N ARG A 31 8.95 -11.31 -12.59
CA ARG A 31 7.76 -10.57 -13.05
C ARG A 31 6.51 -10.86 -12.21
N SER A 32 6.35 -12.12 -11.79
CA SER A 32 5.26 -12.53 -10.90
C SER A 32 5.37 -11.83 -9.54
N MET A 33 6.57 -11.85 -8.94
CA MET A 33 6.85 -11.17 -7.67
C MET A 33 6.56 -9.67 -7.73
N ASP A 34 6.98 -8.99 -8.80
CA ASP A 34 6.73 -7.54 -8.94
C ASP A 34 5.24 -7.23 -9.06
N SER A 35 4.47 -8.08 -9.73
CA SER A 35 3.01 -7.93 -9.82
C SER A 35 2.34 -8.01 -8.45
N TYR A 36 2.74 -8.97 -7.61
CA TYR A 36 2.23 -9.07 -6.23
C TYR A 36 2.62 -7.86 -5.38
N ARG A 37 3.85 -7.35 -5.53
CA ARG A 37 4.31 -6.15 -4.83
C ARG A 37 3.50 -4.91 -5.20
N VAL A 38 3.14 -4.76 -6.48
CA VAL A 38 2.27 -3.66 -6.93
C VAL A 38 0.88 -3.78 -6.31
N ILE A 39 0.28 -4.97 -6.32
CA ILE A 39 -1.06 -5.20 -5.73
C ILE A 39 -1.05 -4.87 -4.23
N ALA A 40 -0.08 -5.41 -3.49
CA ALA A 40 0.10 -5.12 -2.07
C ALA A 40 0.29 -3.62 -1.82
N THR A 41 1.06 -2.94 -2.67
CA THR A 41 1.25 -1.48 -2.57
C THR A 41 -0.07 -0.74 -2.71
N VAL A 42 -0.92 -1.10 -3.67
CA VAL A 42 -2.23 -0.47 -3.88
C VAL A 42 -3.19 -0.75 -2.71
N GLU A 43 -3.21 -1.98 -2.18
CA GLU A 43 -4.00 -2.31 -0.99
C GLU A 43 -3.58 -1.49 0.23
N GLU A 44 -2.27 -1.34 0.46
CA GLU A 44 -1.75 -0.49 1.52
C GLU A 44 -2.09 0.98 1.30
N MET A 45 -2.04 1.49 0.06
CA MET A 45 -2.48 2.85 -0.25
C MET A 45 -3.94 3.08 0.12
N LYS A 46 -4.83 2.12 -0.15
CA LYS A 46 -6.25 2.20 0.24
C LYS A 46 -6.41 2.25 1.75
N ALA A 47 -5.68 1.40 2.48
CA ALA A 47 -5.73 1.38 3.94
C ALA A 47 -5.23 2.71 4.53
N ILE A 48 -4.06 3.19 4.09
CA ILE A 48 -3.49 4.48 4.52
C ILE A 48 -4.45 5.63 4.19
N ALA A 49 -5.06 5.63 3.01
CA ALA A 49 -6.00 6.66 2.62
C ALA A 49 -7.28 6.65 3.49
N GLY A 50 -7.72 5.47 3.94
CA GLY A 50 -8.80 5.34 4.92
C GLY A 50 -8.44 5.99 6.27
N PHE A 51 -7.22 5.78 6.77
CA PHE A 51 -6.77 6.46 8.00
C PHE A 51 -6.55 7.96 7.81
N ALA A 52 -6.02 8.36 6.66
CA ALA A 52 -5.87 9.77 6.29
C ALA A 52 -7.23 10.48 6.16
N GLU A 53 -8.28 9.77 5.72
CA GLU A 53 -9.65 10.29 5.71
C GLU A 53 -10.17 10.54 7.13
N ILE A 54 -9.89 9.64 8.08
CA ILE A 54 -10.23 9.86 9.49
C ILE A 54 -9.51 11.13 10.00
N ALA A 55 -8.22 11.26 9.71
CA ALA A 55 -7.44 12.42 10.12
C ALA A 55 -8.03 13.72 9.54
N ARG A 56 -8.38 13.71 8.25
CA ARG A 56 -8.99 14.83 7.52
C ARG A 56 -10.30 15.34 8.13
N GLN A 57 -11.05 14.48 8.83
CA GLN A 57 -12.30 14.86 9.49
C GLN A 57 -12.10 15.55 10.85
N LEU A 58 -10.87 15.58 11.36
CA LEU A 58 -10.52 16.22 12.62
C LEU A 58 -10.02 17.66 12.36
N PRO A 59 -10.16 18.56 13.35
CA PRO A 59 -9.68 19.93 13.22
C PRO A 59 -8.19 20.00 12.85
N GLY A 60 -7.86 20.64 11.73
CA GLY A 60 -6.48 20.79 11.24
C GLY A 60 -5.91 19.59 10.48
N GLY A 61 -6.62 18.47 10.41
CA GLY A 61 -6.18 17.28 9.68
C GLY A 61 -6.41 17.33 8.18
N ASP A 62 -6.99 18.42 7.66
CA ASP A 62 -7.20 18.65 6.23
C ASP A 62 -6.04 19.41 5.56
N GLN A 63 -4.93 19.62 6.28
CA GLN A 63 -3.77 20.41 5.85
C GLN A 63 -2.53 19.56 5.52
N PHE A 64 -2.58 18.23 5.59
CA PHE A 64 -1.44 17.41 5.18
C PHE A 64 -1.12 17.65 3.70
N ASN A 65 0.15 17.92 3.43
CA ASN A 65 0.66 18.13 2.08
C ASN A 65 1.95 17.32 1.90
N ASN A 66 1.89 16.28 1.07
CA ASN A 66 2.99 15.35 0.81
C ASN A 66 3.69 14.87 2.10
N THR A 67 2.90 14.62 3.14
CA THR A 67 3.37 14.24 4.46
C THR A 67 3.43 12.72 4.56
N ASN A 68 4.38 12.16 5.31
CA ASN A 68 4.47 10.71 5.47
C ASN A 68 3.39 10.12 6.39
N SER A 69 3.24 8.80 6.40
CA SER A 69 2.27 8.09 7.25
C SER A 69 2.50 8.30 8.75
N MET A 70 3.75 8.58 9.14
CA MET A 70 4.13 8.76 10.54
C MET A 70 3.52 10.03 11.12
N ALA A 71 3.62 11.15 10.42
CA ALA A 71 3.04 12.41 10.89
C ALA A 71 1.50 12.37 10.90
N VAL A 72 0.86 11.64 9.97
CA VAL A 72 -0.58 11.39 10.03
C VAL A 72 -0.95 10.55 11.26
N ALA A 73 -0.14 9.53 11.58
CA ALA A 73 -0.34 8.72 12.78
C ALA A 73 -0.15 9.54 14.07
N SER A 74 0.91 10.35 14.17
CA SER A 74 1.14 11.24 15.32
C SER A 74 0.00 12.22 15.52
N PHE A 75 -0.57 12.74 14.44
CA PHE A 75 -1.75 13.59 14.51
C PHE A 75 -2.96 12.82 15.03
N LEU A 76 -3.24 11.63 14.51
CA LEU A 76 -4.35 10.79 15.00
C LEU A 76 -4.19 10.42 16.48
N GLU A 77 -2.98 10.11 16.92
CA GLU A 77 -2.65 9.82 18.32
C GLU A 77 -2.92 11.03 19.23
N SER A 78 -2.71 12.27 18.76
CA SER A 78 -3.04 13.48 19.53
C SER A 78 -4.53 13.66 19.80
N TYR A 79 -5.39 12.98 19.03
CA TYR A 79 -6.84 12.89 19.22
C TYR A 79 -7.27 11.56 19.87
N ASP A 80 -6.34 10.83 20.48
CA ASP A 80 -6.56 9.52 21.12
C ASP A 80 -7.05 8.43 20.16
N ILE A 81 -6.73 8.55 18.87
CA ILE A 81 -7.02 7.54 17.85
C ILE A 81 -5.76 6.68 17.65
N GLN A 82 -5.79 5.48 18.25
CA GLN A 82 -4.67 4.54 18.27
C GLN A 82 -5.02 3.19 17.63
N ASN A 83 -4.06 2.26 17.56
CA ASN A 83 -4.22 0.90 17.00
C ASN A 83 -4.73 0.87 15.56
N ILE A 84 -4.30 1.85 14.78
CA ILE A 84 -4.55 1.96 13.34
C ILE A 84 -3.37 1.33 12.57
N GLY A 85 -3.56 1.00 11.29
CA GLY A 85 -2.54 0.32 10.46
C GLY A 85 -1.30 1.16 10.08
N ILE A 86 -1.07 2.28 10.77
CA ILE A 86 0.05 3.22 10.62
C ILE A 86 0.57 3.60 12.02
N SER A 87 1.85 3.99 12.14
CA SER A 87 2.51 4.23 13.42
C SER A 87 3.19 5.60 13.48
N ALA A 88 3.12 6.29 14.61
CA ALA A 88 3.88 7.51 14.87
C ALA A 88 5.38 7.26 15.14
N ALA A 89 5.79 6.01 15.38
CA ALA A 89 7.19 5.67 15.65
C ALA A 89 7.99 5.34 14.39
N SER A 90 7.31 4.87 13.33
CA SER A 90 7.95 4.51 12.06
C SER A 90 7.03 4.77 10.88
N GLU A 91 7.61 5.37 9.85
CA GLU A 91 6.96 5.52 8.55
C GLU A 91 6.72 4.14 7.90
N LYS A 92 5.54 4.01 7.28
CA LYS A 92 5.18 2.90 6.41
C LYS A 92 5.77 3.15 5.02
N LYS A 93 6.43 2.14 4.46
CA LYS A 93 7.08 2.20 3.14
C LYS A 93 6.62 1.04 2.27
N ASN A 94 6.61 1.26 0.97
CA ASN A 94 6.29 0.22 0.00
C ASN A 94 7.43 -0.82 -0.11
N PRO A 95 7.26 -1.93 -0.85
CA PRO A 95 8.26 -2.99 -1.01
C PRO A 95 9.63 -2.53 -1.57
N TRP A 96 9.69 -1.33 -2.16
CA TRP A 96 10.90 -0.70 -2.70
C TRP A 96 11.44 0.41 -1.80
N SER A 97 11.04 0.43 -0.52
CA SER A 97 11.46 1.41 0.49
C SER A 97 11.12 2.86 0.15
N GLN A 98 10.13 3.07 -0.73
CA GLN A 98 9.60 4.41 -1.02
C GLN A 98 8.47 4.73 -0.04
N SER A 99 8.40 5.99 0.36
CA SER A 99 7.40 6.53 1.25
C SER A 99 6.01 6.55 0.63
N TYR A 100 4.99 6.44 1.47
CA TYR A 100 3.62 6.85 1.13
C TYR A 100 3.44 8.31 1.52
N LEU A 101 3.26 9.18 0.53
CA LEU A 101 3.01 10.60 0.71
C LEU A 101 1.51 10.85 0.74
N ILE A 102 1.03 11.38 1.86
CA ILE A 102 -0.36 11.71 2.10
C ILE A 102 -0.59 13.20 1.90
N THR A 103 -1.62 13.51 1.13
CA THR A 103 -2.15 14.85 0.97
C THR A 103 -3.64 14.82 1.28
N THR A 104 -4.06 15.59 2.27
CA THR A 104 -5.46 15.75 2.65
C THR A 104 -5.94 17.14 2.26
N THR A 105 -7.23 17.25 1.95
CA THR A 105 -7.90 18.53 1.67
C THR A 105 -9.27 18.52 2.35
N GLY A 106 -10.00 19.64 2.36
CA GLY A 106 -11.39 19.64 2.82
C GLY A 106 -12.35 18.68 2.07
N LYS A 107 -11.90 18.02 0.98
CA LYS A 107 -12.76 17.17 0.13
C LYS A 107 -12.27 15.73 -0.07
N ALA A 108 -10.99 15.45 0.12
CA ALA A 108 -10.41 14.15 -0.19
C ALA A 108 -9.10 13.90 0.58
N ALA A 109 -8.80 12.62 0.80
CA ALA A 109 -7.49 12.14 1.22
C ALA A 109 -6.83 11.40 0.05
N GLN A 110 -5.62 11.81 -0.30
CA GLN A 110 -4.82 11.25 -1.39
C GLN A 110 -3.57 10.61 -0.81
N VAL A 111 -3.21 9.45 -1.37
CA VAL A 111 -1.95 8.78 -1.06
C VAL A 111 -1.21 8.57 -2.37
N THR A 112 0.04 9.03 -2.41
CA THR A 112 0.93 8.91 -3.56
C THR A 112 2.18 8.15 -3.16
N THR A 113 2.66 7.26 -4.02
CA THR A 113 3.96 6.59 -3.85
C THR A 113 4.58 6.32 -5.21
N THR A 114 5.89 6.14 -5.25
CA THR A 114 6.62 5.80 -6.49
C THR A 114 7.04 4.34 -6.46
N VAL A 115 6.87 3.65 -7.58
CA VAL A 115 7.40 2.31 -7.79
C VAL A 115 8.44 2.33 -8.92
N PRO A 116 9.54 1.56 -8.80
CA PRO A 116 10.60 1.52 -9.80
C PRO A 116 10.25 0.55 -10.96
N LEU A 117 8.99 0.55 -11.37
CA LEU A 117 8.48 -0.21 -12.50
C LEU A 117 7.91 0.80 -13.49
N LYS A 118 8.21 0.63 -14.77
CA LYS A 118 7.79 1.54 -15.82
C LYS A 118 6.51 1.03 -16.48
N ASP A 119 5.64 1.97 -16.86
CA ASP A 119 4.45 1.71 -17.68
C ASP A 119 3.45 0.73 -17.03
N ILE A 120 3.42 0.68 -15.69
CA ILE A 120 2.41 -0.09 -14.96
C ILE A 120 1.12 0.71 -14.84
N ASN A 121 -0.03 0.02 -14.85
CA ASN A 121 -1.34 0.64 -14.66
C ASN A 121 -2.25 -0.26 -13.80
N PRO A 122 -2.01 -0.33 -12.47
CA PRO A 122 -2.83 -1.13 -11.59
C PRO A 122 -4.23 -0.52 -11.39
N PHE A 123 -5.20 -1.37 -11.06
CA PHE A 123 -6.59 -0.96 -10.90
C PHE A 123 -6.78 0.01 -9.71
N GLU A 124 -7.79 0.88 -9.78
CA GLU A 124 -8.20 1.85 -8.73
C GLU A 124 -7.22 2.98 -8.37
N VAL A 125 -6.09 3.09 -9.05
CA VAL A 125 -5.14 4.19 -8.87
C VAL A 125 -4.88 4.91 -10.19
N VAL A 126 -4.51 6.18 -10.10
CA VAL A 126 -3.98 6.92 -11.25
C VAL A 126 -2.48 6.63 -11.32
N ALA A 127 -2.03 6.10 -12.45
CA ALA A 127 -0.63 5.78 -12.70
C ALA A 127 -0.02 6.80 -13.68
N ASN A 128 1.04 7.48 -13.24
CA ASN A 128 1.80 8.43 -14.04
C ASN A 128 3.25 7.95 -14.17
N SER A 129 3.59 7.36 -15.31
CA SER A 129 4.94 6.90 -15.61
C SER A 129 5.85 8.06 -15.99
N SER A 130 7.01 8.18 -15.33
CA SER A 130 8.04 9.16 -15.67
C SER A 130 9.44 8.58 -15.42
N GLY A 131 10.35 8.80 -16.37
CA GLY A 131 11.70 8.23 -16.30
C GLY A 131 11.68 6.70 -16.17
N THR A 132 12.27 6.20 -15.09
CA THR A 132 12.43 4.75 -14.80
C THR A 132 11.37 4.17 -13.88
N GLY A 133 10.38 4.95 -13.45
CA GLY A 133 9.35 4.51 -12.51
C GLY A 133 7.95 5.03 -12.84
N THR A 134 7.00 4.60 -12.02
CA THR A 134 5.61 5.03 -12.09
C THR A 134 5.17 5.57 -10.74
N SER A 135 4.64 6.79 -10.75
CA SER A 135 3.95 7.37 -9.60
C SER A 135 2.52 6.85 -9.57
N LEU A 136 2.12 6.28 -8.44
CA LEU A 136 0.76 5.80 -8.19
C LEU A 136 0.08 6.75 -7.23
N THR A 137 -1.12 7.20 -7.59
CA THR A 137 -1.96 8.05 -6.73
C THR A 137 -3.33 7.39 -6.51
N TYR A 138 -3.62 7.08 -5.25
CA TYR A 138 -4.95 6.68 -4.81
C TYR A 138 -5.66 7.89 -4.20
N THR A 139 -6.91 8.14 -4.58
CA THR A 139 -7.73 9.21 -4.00
C THR A 139 -8.94 8.60 -3.30
N HIS A 140 -8.98 8.70 -1.98
CA HIS A 140 -10.18 8.45 -1.22
C HIS A 140 -11.10 9.67 -1.37
N ARG A 141 -12.18 9.52 -2.15
CA ARG A 141 -13.19 10.55 -2.35
C ARG A 141 -14.37 10.29 -1.43
N VAL A 142 -14.79 11.32 -0.70
CA VAL A 142 -16.10 11.30 -0.05
C VAL A 142 -17.14 11.73 -1.09
N SER A 143 -18.13 10.88 -1.39
CA SER A 143 -19.32 11.35 -2.11
C SER A 143 -19.93 12.52 -1.33
N PRO A 144 -20.32 13.63 -1.98
CA PRO A 144 -20.91 14.80 -1.31
C PRO A 144 -22.10 14.47 -0.39
N ASP A 145 -22.73 13.31 -0.57
CA ASP A 145 -23.95 12.89 0.14
C ASP A 145 -23.69 12.24 1.51
N ASN A 146 -22.42 11.96 1.85
CA ASN A 146 -22.08 11.26 3.10
C ASN A 146 -21.92 12.18 4.32
N TYR A 147 -21.80 13.50 4.13
CA TYR A 147 -21.74 14.45 5.24
C TYR A 147 -23.03 14.39 6.09
N THR A 148 -24.19 14.24 5.44
CA THR A 148 -25.51 14.12 6.10
C THR A 148 -25.70 12.78 6.80
N ARG A 149 -25.11 11.69 6.28
CA ARG A 149 -25.23 10.34 6.86
C ARG A 149 -24.38 10.19 8.12
N LEU A 150 -23.18 10.76 8.15
CA LEU A 150 -22.31 10.74 9.34
C LEU A 150 -22.84 11.66 10.44
N MET A 151 -23.49 12.79 10.09
CA MET A 151 -24.19 13.64 11.06
C MET A 151 -25.44 12.96 11.65
N HIS A 152 -26.21 12.23 10.84
CA HIS A 152 -27.36 11.44 11.35
C HIS A 152 -26.93 10.30 12.28
N VAL A 153 -25.81 9.63 11.98
CA VAL A 153 -25.31 8.53 12.83
C VAL A 153 -24.70 9.06 14.14
N ARG A 154 -24.06 10.23 14.13
CA ARG A 154 -23.52 10.87 15.35
C ARG A 154 -24.64 11.48 16.23
N GLY A 155 -25.71 12.00 15.63
CA GLY A 155 -26.91 12.48 16.34
C GLY A 155 -27.67 11.37 17.07
N ASN A 156 -27.78 10.17 16.48
CA ASN A 156 -28.53 9.06 17.08
C ASN A 156 -27.78 8.32 18.21
N LYS A 157 -26.48 8.58 18.42
CA LYS A 157 -25.73 7.91 19.50
C LYS A 157 -25.94 8.57 20.86
N HIS A 158 -26.44 9.82 20.90
CA HIS A 158 -26.73 10.54 22.15
C HIS A 158 -28.18 10.37 22.65
N ILE A 159 -29.06 9.71 21.89
CA ILE A 159 -30.48 9.53 22.26
C ILE A 159 -30.76 8.14 22.87
N LEU A 160 -29.76 7.24 22.89
CA LEU A 160 -29.95 5.86 23.38
C LEU A 160 -29.49 5.62 24.83
N TYR A 161 -29.15 6.68 25.56
CA TYR A 161 -28.90 6.62 27.00
C TYR A 161 -29.51 7.84 27.67
N LEU A 162 -30.84 7.89 27.73
CA LEU A 162 -31.65 8.60 28.73
C LEU A 162 -33.12 8.24 28.43
N GLU A 163 -33.75 7.63 29.43
CA GLU A 163 -35.13 7.08 29.50
C GLU A 163 -35.34 5.66 28.94
#